data_AF-A0A850QSP7-F1
#
_entry.id   AF-A0A850QSP7-F1
#
_cell.length_a   1.000
_cell.length_b   1.000
_cell.length_c   1.000
_cell.angle_alpha   90.00
_cell.angle_beta   90.00
_cell.angle_gamma   90.00
#
_symmetry.space_group_name_H-M   'P 1'
#
loop_
_entity.id
_entity.type
_entity.pdbx_description
1 polymer ?
#
loop_
_entity_poly.entity_id
_entity_poly.type
_entity_poly.pdbx_seq_one_letter_code
_entity_poly.pdbx_strand_id
1 'polypeptide(L)' 'NDICMVCRNDKVVISAGQPGLKIITQGTALSDGTLGEQIRVKNNRSNKIISAQVSAVGEVDVSY' A
#
# COMPACT_ATOMS: atom_id res chain seq x y z
N ASN A 1 -14.90 12.04 -12.17
CA ASN A 1 -13.86 12.67 -11.34
C ASN A 1 -13.39 11.58 -10.40
N ASP A 2 -12.53 10.70 -10.88
CA ASP A 2 -12.09 9.53 -10.13
C ASP A 2 -11.02 9.95 -9.14
N ILE A 3 -11.45 10.17 -7.90
CA ILE A 3 -10.56 10.53 -6.79
C ILE A 3 -9.95 9.22 -6.29
N CYS A 4 -8.78 8.84 -6.82
CA CYS A 4 -7.97 7.79 -6.22
C CYS A 4 -7.30 8.31 -4.94
N MET A 5 -7.35 7.54 -3.87
CA MET A 5 -6.54 7.82 -2.66
C MET A 5 -5.10 7.35 -2.84
N VAL A 6 -4.93 6.30 -3.63
CA VAL A 6 -3.65 5.83 -4.12
C VAL A 6 -3.82 5.60 -5.61
N CYS A 7 -3.02 6.28 -6.43
CA CYS A 7 -3.08 6.11 -7.87
C CYS A 7 -1.94 5.19 -8.35
N ARG A 8 -2.11 4.56 -9.50
CA ARG A 8 -1.08 3.73 -10.11
C ARG A 8 0.20 4.53 -10.31
N ASN A 9 1.33 3.91 -9.99
CA ASN A 9 2.69 4.46 -9.94
C ASN A 9 2.95 5.47 -8.80
N ASP A 10 2.00 5.69 -7.90
CA ASP A 10 2.26 6.51 -6.71
C ASP A 10 3.20 5.80 -5.74
N LYS A 11 4.00 6.60 -5.06
CA LYS A 11 4.79 6.13 -3.92
C LYS A 11 3.85 6.00 -2.72
N VAL A 12 3.81 4.81 -2.15
CA VAL A 12 3.00 4.51 -0.98
C VAL A 12 3.86 4.04 0.18
N VAL A 13 3.38 4.30 1.38
CA VAL A 13 3.90 3.72 2.61
C VAL A 13 3.15 2.42 2.87
N ILE A 14 3.89 1.32 2.90
CA ILE A 14 3.38 0.02 3.29
C ILE A 14 3.63 -0.15 4.79
N SER A 15 2.54 -0.25 5.54
CA SER A 15 2.53 -0.65 6.94
C SER A 15 2.15 -2.12 7.03
N ALA A 16 2.88 -2.89 7.82
CA ALA A 16 2.60 -4.30 8.06
C ALA A 16 2.98 -4.65 9.50
N GLY A 17 2.22 -5.52 10.17
CA GLY A 17 2.59 -5.96 11.50
C GLY A 17 1.42 -6.29 12.41
N GLN A 18 1.76 -6.55 13.67
CA GLN A 18 0.84 -6.92 14.74
C GLN A 18 1.00 -5.95 15.92
N PRO A 19 0.07 -5.94 16.90
CA PRO A 19 0.26 -5.16 18.11
C PRO A 19 1.62 -5.48 18.77
N GLY A 20 2.46 -4.46 18.92
CA GLY A 20 3.83 -4.59 19.45
C GLY A 20 4.95 -4.73 18.40
N LEU A 21 4.62 -4.90 17.11
CA LEU A 21 5.59 -4.91 16.02
C LEU A 21 5.01 -4.23 14.77
N LYS A 22 5.51 -3.05 14.42
CA LYS A 22 5.15 -2.32 13.19
C LYS A 22 6.33 -2.27 12.23
N ILE A 23 6.15 -2.83 11.05
CA ILE A 23 7.08 -2.76 9.92
C ILE A 23 6.57 -1.69 8.97
N ILE A 24 7.43 -0.73 8.65
CA ILE A 24 7.14 0.34 7.69
C ILE A 24 8.15 0.23 6.55
N THR A 25 7.65 0.20 5.32
CA THR A 25 8.47 0.18 4.12
C THR A 25 7.84 1.02 3.03
N GLN A 26 8.62 1.41 2.04
CA GLN A 26 8.11 2.14 0.88
C GLN A 26 7.81 1.17 -0.27
N GLY A 27 6.78 1.49 -1.04
CA GLY A 27 6.41 0.78 -2.25
C GLY A 27 5.90 1.72 -3.32
N THR A 28 5.64 1.13 -4.48
CA THR A 28 5.02 1.80 -5.63
C THR A 28 3.71 1.10 -5.94
N ALA A 29 2.61 1.84 -5.95
CA ALA A 29 1.31 1.32 -6.33
C ALA A 29 1.32 0.87 -7.80
N LEU A 30 0.78 -0.31 -8.08
CA LEU A 30 0.64 -0.84 -9.44
C LEU A 30 -0.79 -0.72 -9.96
N SER A 31 -1.71 -0.30 -9.10
CA SER A 31 -3.13 -0.16 -9.37
C SER A 31 -3.67 1.00 -8.56
N ASP A 32 -4.71 1.64 -9.09
CA ASP A 32 -5.46 2.66 -8.39
C ASP A 32 -6.31 2.03 -7.28
N GLY A 33 -6.58 2.78 -6.22
CA GLY A 33 -7.41 2.31 -5.12
C GLY A 33 -8.00 3.43 -4.27
N THR A 34 -9.08 3.07 -3.61
CA THR A 34 -9.82 3.90 -2.65
C THR A 34 -9.75 3.29 -1.25
N LEU A 35 -10.17 4.04 -0.23
CA LEU A 35 -10.12 3.59 1.17
C LEU A 35 -10.76 2.20 1.37
N GLY A 36 -10.01 1.28 1.96
CA GLY A 36 -10.46 -0.10 2.20
C GLY A 36 -10.34 -1.04 0.99
N GLU A 37 -9.93 -0.55 -0.17
CA GLU A 37 -9.74 -1.37 -1.37
C GLU A 37 -8.38 -2.08 -1.35
N GLN A 38 -8.35 -3.29 -1.89
CA GLN A 38 -7.11 -4.07 -1.98
C GLN A 38 -6.41 -3.79 -3.30
N ILE A 39 -5.21 -3.23 -3.23
CA ILE A 39 -4.38 -2.89 -4.39
C ILE A 39 -3.06 -3.66 -4.41
N ARG A 40 -2.48 -3.77 -5.61
CA ARG A 40 -1.15 -4.32 -5.79
C ARG A 40 -0.10 -3.25 -5.61
N VAL A 41 0.90 -3.54 -4.79
CA VAL A 41 2.01 -2.63 -4.52
C VAL A 41 3.33 -3.38 -4.72
N LYS A 42 4.27 -2.76 -5.41
CA LYS A 42 5.65 -3.25 -5.51
C LYS A 42 6.46 -2.70 -4.35
N ASN A 43 7.02 -3.55 -3.51
CA ASN A 43 7.97 -3.14 -2.49
C ASN A 43 9.28 -2.68 -3.14
N ASN A 44 9.70 -1.43 -2.90
CA ASN A 44 10.86 -0.86 -3.57
C ASN A 44 12.20 -1.42 -3.03
N ARG A 45 12.20 -2.03 -1.84
CA ARG A 45 13.39 -2.63 -1.22
C ARG A 45 13.64 -4.06 -1.72
N SER A 46 12.60 -4.86 -1.85
CA SER A 46 12.71 -6.29 -2.23
C SER A 46 12.28 -6.58 -3.67
N ASN A 47 11.70 -5.60 -4.36
CA ASN A 47 11.05 -5.75 -5.67
C ASN A 47 9.88 -6.75 -5.71
N LYS A 48 9.41 -7.24 -4.56
CA LYS A 48 8.25 -8.14 -4.47
C LYS A 48 6.95 -7.37 -4.68
N ILE A 49 5.99 -7.99 -5.37
CA ILE A 49 4.63 -7.47 -5.48
C ILE A 49 3.81 -8.09 -4.35
N ILE A 50 3.12 -7.24 -3.59
CA ILE A 50 2.27 -7.61 -2.46
C ILE A 50 0.88 -7.03 -2.66
N SER A 51 -0.12 -7.68 -2.08
CA SER A 51 -1.48 -7.12 -1.96
C SER A 51 -1.58 -6.39 -0.64
N ALA A 52 -2.04 -5.15 -0.68
CA ALA A 52 -2.21 -4.30 0.50
C ALA A 52 -3.55 -3.57 0.42
N GLN A 53 -4.17 -3.31 1.56
CA GLN A 53 -5.41 -2.56 1.66
C GLN A 53 -5.11 -1.08 1.84
N VAL A 54 -5.75 -0.19 1.07
CA VAL A 54 -5.59 1.26 1.25
C VAL A 54 -6.16 1.67 2.59
N SER A 55 -5.33 2.24 3.46
CA SER A 55 -5.74 2.70 4.79
C SER A 55 -5.79 4.22 4.91
N ALA A 56 -5.02 4.95 4.10
CA ALA A 56 -5.12 6.39 3.95
C ALA A 56 -4.55 6.83 2.58
N VAL A 57 -4.57 8.14 2.32
CA VAL A 57 -3.96 8.72 1.11
C VAL A 57 -2.46 8.43 1.11
N GLY A 58 -1.99 7.67 0.12
CA GLY A 58 -0.60 7.24 0.05
C GLY A 58 -0.17 6.19 1.08
N GLU A 59 -1.09 5.62 1.86
CA GLU A 59 -0.80 4.58 2.85
C GLU A 59 -1.60 3.30 2.59
N VAL A 60 -0.92 2.18 2.76
CA VAL A 60 -1.51 0.85 2.63
C VAL A 60 -1.09 -0.04 3.79
N ASP A 61 -2.00 -0.90 4.24
CA ASP A 61 -1.78 -1.88 5.28
C ASP A 61 -1.78 -3.30 4.72
N VAL A 62 -0.86 -4.11 5.21
CA VAL A 62 -0.74 -5.54 4.87
C VAL A 62 -1.01 -6.34 6.13
N SER A 63 -2.17 -6.98 6.17
CA SER A 63 -2.53 -8.01 7.15
C SER A 63 -2.22 -9.39 6.59
N TYR A 64 -1.47 -10.20 7.34
CA TYR A 64 -1.29 -11.64 7.11
C TYR A 64 -2.41 -12.44 7.76
#